data_AF-A0A8B7PJI4-F1
#
_entry.id   AF-A0A8B7PJI4-F1
#
_cell.length_a   1.000
_cell.length_b   1.000
_cell.length_c   1.000
_cell.angle_alpha   90.00
_cell.angle_beta   90.00
_cell.angle_gamma   90.00
#
_symmetry.space_group_name_H-M   'P 1'
#
loop_
_entity.id
_entity.type
_entity.pdbx_description
1 polymer ?
#
loop_
_entity_poly.entity_id
_entity_poly.type
_entity_poly.pdbx_seq_one_letter_code
_entity_poly.pdbx_strand_id
1 'polypeptide(L)'
;MERVEIPLTSNVGDSEAIRKCITAGYFYHIAKFSKGGMYKTAKKSQTVLMHPQSCLVEDLPRWVVYHELVMTTKEYMRTVTTVEGKWLMEVAPHYYKDSEVNDSNTKKMPKNKGKAMAELTKDYGEPSR
;
A
#
# COMPACT_ATOMS: atom_id res chain seq x y z
N MET A 1 -16.31 18.14 16.40
CA MET A 1 -16.29 16.89 17.18
C MET A 1 -17.24 16.93 18.35
N GLU A 2 -17.30 18.01 19.14
CA GLU A 2 -18.22 18.08 20.30
C GLU A 2 -19.70 17.91 19.94
N ARG A 3 -20.15 18.44 18.80
CA ARG A 3 -21.54 18.28 18.32
C ARG A 3 -21.91 16.85 17.90
N VAL A 4 -20.92 15.97 17.72
CA VAL A 4 -21.11 14.57 17.31
C VAL A 4 -20.57 13.60 18.36
N GLU A 5 -20.31 14.09 19.58
CA GLU A 5 -19.88 13.29 20.74
C GLU A 5 -18.64 12.41 20.50
N ILE A 6 -17.75 12.82 19.59
CA ILE A 6 -16.49 12.12 19.36
C ILE A 6 -15.46 12.66 20.36
N PRO A 7 -14.97 11.84 21.31
CA PRO A 7 -13.97 12.28 22.27
C PRO A 7 -12.65 12.59 21.58
N LEU A 8 -12.02 13.69 21.96
CA LEU A 8 -10.66 14.00 21.50
C LEU A 8 -9.67 13.16 22.29
N THR A 9 -9.15 12.11 21.67
CA THR A 9 -8.14 11.22 22.27
C THR A 9 -6.82 11.33 21.51
N SER A 10 -5.70 11.25 22.22
CA SER A 10 -4.36 11.13 21.63
C SER A 10 -3.67 9.89 22.19
N ASN A 11 -2.82 9.26 21.37
CA ASN A 11 -1.98 8.14 21.79
C ASN A 11 -0.55 8.40 21.30
N VAL A 12 0.28 8.97 22.19
CA VAL A 12 1.63 9.40 21.84
C VAL A 12 2.52 8.18 21.66
N GLY A 13 3.13 8.06 20.48
CA GLY A 13 4.05 6.96 20.14
C GLY A 13 3.37 5.77 19.45
N ASP A 14 2.04 5.70 19.43
CA ASP A 14 1.31 4.66 18.70
C ASP A 14 1.05 5.05 17.24
N SER A 15 2.03 4.79 16.39
CA SER A 15 1.89 4.96 14.95
C SER A 15 1.02 3.89 14.28
N GLU A 16 0.75 2.77 14.96
CA GLU A 16 -0.08 1.69 14.42
C GLU A 16 -1.56 2.09 14.42
N ALA A 17 -2.07 2.63 15.53
CA ALA A 17 -3.45 3.12 15.60
C ALA A 17 -3.76 4.16 14.52
N ILE A 18 -2.83 5.08 14.27
CA ILE A 18 -2.96 6.11 13.23
C ILE A 18 -3.02 5.46 11.84
N ARG A 19 -2.09 4.55 11.52
CA ARG A 19 -2.06 3.87 10.21
C ARG A 19 -3.28 2.99 10.01
N LYS A 20 -3.77 2.31 11.04
CA LYS A 20 -4.98 1.49 11.01
C LYS A 20 -6.23 2.34 10.76
N CYS A 21 -6.33 3.51 11.39
CA CYS A 21 -7.41 4.47 11.15
C CYS A 21 -7.39 4.99 9.70
N ILE A 22 -6.21 5.36 9.17
CA ILE A 22 -6.06 5.75 7.76
C ILE A 22 -6.50 4.60 6.85
N THR A 23 -6.07 3.37 7.15
CA THR A 23 -6.43 2.16 6.39
C THR A 23 -7.94 1.93 6.40
N ALA A 24 -8.63 2.19 7.52
CA ALA A 24 -10.08 2.06 7.61
C ALA A 24 -10.82 3.07 6.72
N GLY A 25 -10.31 4.30 6.57
CA GLY A 25 -10.87 5.29 5.64
C GLY A 25 -10.51 5.02 4.17
N TYR A 26 -9.30 4.52 3.92
CA TYR A 26 -8.72 4.29 2.59
C TYR A 26 -8.64 2.81 2.22
N PHE A 27 -9.55 1.98 2.74
CA PHE A 27 -9.46 0.52 2.60
C PHE A 27 -9.49 0.03 1.15
N TYR A 28 -9.97 0.84 0.20
CA TYR A 28 -10.00 0.53 -1.23
C TYR A 28 -8.74 1.03 -1.99
N HIS A 29 -7.87 1.81 -1.35
CA HIS A 29 -6.59 2.31 -1.89
C HIS A 29 -5.40 1.51 -1.38
N ILE A 30 -5.45 0.19 -1.57
CA ILE A 30 -4.39 -0.71 -1.11
C ILE A 30 -3.60 -1.24 -2.30
N ALA A 31 -2.28 -1.24 -2.16
CA ALA A 31 -1.37 -1.90 -3.08
C ALA A 31 -0.46 -2.90 -2.36
N LYS A 32 -0.08 -3.93 -3.09
CA LYS A 32 0.71 -5.06 -2.61
C LYS A 32 1.95 -5.21 -3.48
N PHE A 33 3.12 -5.26 -2.86
CA PHE A 33 4.36 -5.52 -3.57
C PHE A 33 4.39 -6.97 -4.04
N SER A 34 4.40 -7.21 -5.35
CA SER A 34 4.34 -8.54 -5.95
C SER A 34 5.73 -9.17 -6.09
N LYS A 35 5.78 -10.49 -6.31
CA LYS A 35 7.04 -11.21 -6.58
C LYS A 35 7.74 -10.74 -7.86
N GLY A 36 6.98 -10.16 -8.80
CA GLY A 36 7.51 -9.55 -10.03
C GLY A 36 8.24 -8.23 -9.80
N GLY A 37 8.43 -7.78 -8.56
CA GLY A 37 9.15 -6.54 -8.26
C GLY A 37 8.34 -5.27 -8.44
N MET A 38 7.02 -5.38 -8.58
CA MET A 38 6.13 -4.23 -8.78
C MET A 38 4.95 -4.25 -7.82
N TYR A 39 4.43 -3.07 -7.47
CA TYR A 39 3.18 -2.97 -6.74
C TYR A 39 1.99 -3.26 -7.67
N LYS A 40 1.00 -3.95 -7.11
CA LYS A 40 -0.30 -4.15 -7.74
C LYS A 40 -1.41 -3.73 -6.79
N THR A 41 -2.41 -3.03 -7.29
CA THR A 41 -3.60 -2.70 -6.49
C THR A 41 -4.33 -3.97 -6.06
N ALA A 42 -4.84 -3.99 -4.83
CA ALA A 42 -5.32 -5.22 -4.19
C ALA A 42 -6.50 -5.88 -4.92
N LYS A 43 -7.41 -5.09 -5.52
CA LYS A 43 -8.57 -5.62 -6.25
C LYS A 43 -8.40 -5.69 -7.76
N LYS A 44 -7.93 -4.62 -8.39
CA LYS A 44 -7.82 -4.53 -9.85
C LYS A 44 -6.55 -5.16 -10.39
N SER A 45 -5.60 -5.56 -9.51
CA SER A 45 -4.28 -6.05 -9.90
C SER A 45 -3.54 -5.11 -10.87
N GLN A 46 -3.87 -3.82 -10.82
CA GLN A 46 -3.31 -2.78 -11.68
C GLN A 46 -1.88 -2.50 -11.21
N THR A 47 -0.94 -2.55 -12.14
CA THR A 47 0.47 -2.25 -11.86
C THR A 47 0.63 -0.77 -11.59
N VAL A 48 1.13 -0.45 -10.40
CA VAL A 48 1.38 0.93 -9.96
C VAL A 48 2.80 1.02 -9.41
N LEU A 49 3.36 2.22 -9.44
CA LEU A 49 4.71 2.48 -8.94
C LEU A 49 4.65 3.38 -7.71
N MET A 50 5.60 3.23 -6.81
CA MET A 50 5.75 4.20 -5.73
C MET A 50 6.39 5.48 -6.27
N HIS A 51 5.84 6.64 -5.92
CA HIS A 51 6.39 7.91 -6.40
C HIS A 51 7.85 8.11 -5.91
N PRO A 52 8.78 8.60 -6.75
CA PRO A 52 10.20 8.70 -6.39
C PRO A 52 10.51 9.60 -5.18
N GLN A 53 9.64 10.56 -4.90
CA GLN A 53 9.76 11.44 -3.72
C GLN A 53 9.22 10.81 -2.43
N SER A 54 8.70 9.58 -2.46
CA SER A 54 8.26 8.88 -1.26
C SER A 54 9.47 8.40 -0.45
N CYS A 55 9.41 8.56 0.87
CA CYS A 55 10.41 8.01 1.78
C CYS A 55 10.43 6.47 1.81
N LEU A 56 9.38 5.80 1.31
CA LEU A 56 9.27 4.33 1.33
C LEU A 56 9.80 3.66 0.05
N VAL A 57 10.36 4.44 -0.88
CA VAL A 57 10.80 3.94 -2.20
C VAL A 57 11.93 2.92 -2.09
N GLU A 58 12.73 3.00 -1.03
CA GLU A 58 13.85 2.08 -0.76
C GLU A 58 13.43 0.84 0.04
N ASP A 59 12.49 1.02 0.99
CA ASP A 59 12.05 -0.05 1.89
C ASP A 59 11.16 -1.09 1.20
N LEU A 60 10.42 -0.67 0.16
CA LEU A 60 9.49 -1.50 -0.62
C LEU A 60 8.62 -2.45 0.25
N PRO A 61 7.89 -1.91 1.23
CA PRO A 61 7.02 -2.67 2.13
C PRO A 61 5.99 -3.53 1.38
N ARG A 62 5.66 -4.71 1.93
CA ARG A 62 4.75 -5.67 1.28
C ARG A 62 3.37 -5.09 0.99
N TRP A 63 2.82 -4.33 1.93
CA TRP A 63 1.50 -3.74 1.85
C TRP A 63 1.58 -2.26 2.14
N VAL A 64 0.90 -1.48 1.32
CA VAL A 64 0.80 -0.04 1.47
C VAL A 64 -0.61 0.44 1.23
N VAL A 65 -0.96 1.54 1.89
CA VAL A 65 -2.11 2.38 1.55
C VAL A 65 -1.60 3.66 0.89
N TYR A 66 -2.29 4.13 -0.14
CA TYR A 66 -1.95 5.36 -0.86
C TYR A 66 -3.12 6.35 -0.85
N HIS A 67 -2.83 7.64 -0.91
CA HIS A 67 -3.88 8.66 -0.98
C HIS A 67 -4.46 8.76 -2.39
N GLU A 68 -3.60 8.84 -3.40
CA GLU A 68 -3.98 9.05 -4.80
C GLU A 68 -3.05 8.32 -5.77
N LEU A 69 -3.55 8.09 -6.98
CA LEU A 69 -2.77 7.69 -8.15
C LEU A 69 -2.63 8.89 -9.08
N VAL A 70 -1.40 9.19 -9.47
CA VAL A 70 -1.10 10.25 -10.44
C VAL A 70 -0.55 9.60 -11.70
N MET A 71 -1.31 9.76 -12.79
CA MET A 71 -0.86 9.36 -14.12
C MET A 71 0.01 10.44 -14.73
N THR A 72 1.24 10.09 -15.10
CA THR A 72 2.12 10.92 -15.92
C THR A 72 2.53 10.12 -17.16
N THR A 73 3.79 9.65 -17.23
CA THR A 73 4.24 8.60 -18.15
C THR A 73 3.93 7.21 -17.60
N LYS A 74 3.90 7.08 -16.28
CA LYS A 74 3.55 5.86 -15.54
C LYS A 74 2.61 6.27 -14.40
N GLU A 75 1.90 5.30 -13.85
CA GLU A 75 0.96 5.53 -12.77
C GLU A 75 1.69 5.41 -11.41
N TYR A 76 1.72 6.51 -10.66
CA TYR A 76 2.44 6.59 -9.39
C TYR A 76 1.50 6.79 -8.21
N MET A 77 1.73 6.05 -7.13
CA MET A 77 1.11 6.23 -5.82
C MET A 77 1.78 7.40 -5.08
N ARG A 78 0.98 8.37 -4.61
CA ARG A 78 1.45 9.48 -3.74
C ARG A 78 0.87 9.40 -2.35
N THR A 79 1.61 9.95 -1.39
CA THR A 79 1.29 9.94 0.05
C THR A 79 1.00 8.52 0.53
N VAL A 80 2.07 7.75 0.69
CA VAL A 80 2.02 6.31 0.94
C VAL A 80 2.46 6.02 2.37
N THR A 81 1.79 5.08 3.04
CA THR A 81 2.24 4.54 4.33
C THR A 81 2.14 3.02 4.36
N THR A 82 2.94 2.40 5.24
CA THR A 82 2.97 0.95 5.44
C THR A 82 1.73 0.47 6.16
N VAL A 83 1.22 -0.70 5.79
CA VAL A 83 0.10 -1.34 6.49
C VAL A 83 0.38 -2.82 6.69
N GLU A 84 -0.31 -3.45 7.64
CA GLU A 84 -0.31 -4.90 7.77
C GLU A 84 -1.51 -5.50 7.04
N GLY A 85 -1.30 -6.59 6.31
CA GLY A 85 -2.37 -7.26 5.59
C GLY A 85 -3.53 -7.68 6.51
N LYS A 86 -3.22 -8.15 7.74
CA LYS A 86 -4.22 -8.58 8.72
C LYS A 86 -5.25 -7.48 9.05
N TRP A 87 -4.82 -6.21 9.07
CA TRP A 87 -5.71 -5.08 9.36
C TRP A 87 -6.81 -4.92 8.32
N LEU A 88 -6.59 -5.33 7.06
CA LEU A 88 -7.58 -5.20 5.98
C LEU A 88 -8.85 -6.02 6.27
N MET A 89 -8.68 -7.21 6.84
CA MET A 89 -9.80 -8.05 7.26
C MET A 89 -10.49 -7.51 8.51
N GLU A 90 -9.75 -6.82 9.38
CA GLU A 90 -10.31 -6.20 10.58
C GLU A 90 -11.12 -4.94 10.25
N VAL A 91 -10.63 -4.08 9.36
CA VAL A 91 -11.26 -2.77 9.06
C VAL A 91 -12.29 -2.86 7.94
N ALA A 92 -12.16 -3.79 7.00
CA ALA A 92 -13.05 -3.93 5.86
C ALA A 92 -13.34 -5.41 5.51
N PRO A 93 -13.93 -6.18 6.45
CA PRO A 93 -14.23 -7.61 6.25
C PRO A 93 -15.23 -7.87 5.11
N HIS A 94 -16.06 -6.88 4.78
CA HIS A 94 -17.01 -6.95 3.67
C HIS A 94 -16.33 -6.78 2.30
N TYR A 95 -15.13 -6.21 2.26
CA TYR A 95 -14.40 -5.93 1.03
C TYR A 95 -13.29 -6.95 0.75
N TYR A 96 -12.59 -7.41 1.80
CA TYR A 96 -11.45 -8.33 1.67
C TYR A 96 -11.79 -9.77 2.07
N LYS A 97 -11.23 -10.74 1.33
CA LYS A 97 -11.29 -12.16 1.66
C LYS A 97 -9.92 -12.66 2.14
N ASP A 98 -9.92 -13.70 2.97
CA ASP A 98 -8.70 -14.31 3.52
C ASP A 98 -7.70 -14.71 2.42
N SER A 99 -8.19 -15.30 1.33
CA SER A 99 -7.39 -15.71 0.18
C SER A 99 -6.67 -14.56 -0.55
N GLU A 100 -7.14 -13.32 -0.40
CA GLU A 100 -6.53 -12.14 -1.04
C GLU A 100 -5.41 -11.53 -0.18
N VAL A 101 -5.57 -11.64 1.14
CA VAL A 101 -4.68 -11.06 2.15
C VAL A 101 -3.57 -12.04 2.53
N ASN A 102 -3.93 -13.30 2.76
CA ASN A 102 -3.02 -14.36 3.16
C ASN A 102 -2.39 -15.03 1.93
N ASP A 103 -1.22 -14.56 1.53
CA ASP A 103 -0.33 -15.38 0.73
C ASP A 103 0.35 -16.40 1.64
N SER A 104 -0.01 -17.67 1.51
CA SER A 104 0.67 -18.84 2.12
C SER A 104 2.15 -19.01 1.68
N ASN A 105 2.71 -18.01 1.00
CA ASN A 105 4.03 -18.01 0.35
C ASN A 105 5.00 -16.96 0.94
N THR A 106 4.78 -16.51 2.18
CA THR A 106 5.61 -15.54 2.93
C THR A 106 7.07 -15.97 3.13
N LYS A 107 7.44 -17.23 2.89
CA LYS A 107 8.76 -17.77 3.25
C LYS A 107 9.94 -17.35 2.37
N LYS A 108 9.75 -16.68 1.23
CA LYS A 108 10.87 -16.28 0.34
C LYS A 108 10.62 -14.93 -0.33
N MET A 109 10.45 -13.87 0.45
CA MET A 109 10.61 -12.53 -0.13
C MET A 109 12.11 -12.27 -0.33
N PRO A 110 12.55 -11.89 -1.55
CA PRO A 110 13.92 -11.44 -1.71
C PRO A 110 14.11 -10.20 -0.84
N LYS A 111 15.16 -10.19 -0.03
CA LYS A 111 15.63 -8.99 0.66
C LYS A 111 16.17 -8.05 -0.42
N ASN A 112 15.29 -7.38 -1.16
CA ASN A 112 15.68 -6.36 -2.13
C ASN A 112 16.10 -5.09 -1.37
N LYS A 113 17.20 -5.17 -0.62
CA LYS A 113 17.93 -3.98 -0.24
C LYS A 113 18.59 -3.46 -1.51
N GLY A 114 18.05 -2.38 -2.08
CA GLY A 114 18.78 -1.58 -3.08
C GLY A 114 18.58 -1.92 -4.56
N LYS A 115 17.41 -2.42 -4.99
CA LYS A 115 17.09 -2.31 -6.43
C LYS A 115 16.88 -0.83 -6.76
N ALA A 116 17.70 -0.29 -7.66
CA ALA A 116 17.54 1.09 -8.10
C ALA A 116 16.16 1.28 -8.74
N MET A 117 15.55 2.45 -8.54
CA MET A 117 14.26 2.81 -9.14
C MET A 117 14.22 2.53 -10.66
N ALA A 118 15.34 2.78 -11.34
CA ALA A 118 15.49 2.49 -12.77
C ALA A 118 15.24 1.00 -13.11
N GLU A 119 15.60 0.07 -12.22
CA GLU A 119 15.34 -1.36 -12.42
C GLU A 119 13.88 -1.72 -12.16
N LEU A 120 13.25 -1.14 -11.13
CA LEU A 120 11.83 -1.37 -10.82
C LEU A 120 10.89 -0.86 -11.91
N THR A 121 11.38 0.04 -12.77
CA THR A 121 10.57 0.69 -13.80
C THR A 121 10.86 0.21 -15.21
N LYS A 122 11.91 -0.61 -15.42
CA LYS A 122 12.23 -1.24 -16.73
C LYS A 122 11.13 -2.18 -17.21
N ASP A 123 10.55 -2.94 -16.29
CA ASP A 123 9.52 -3.94 -16.63
C ASP A 123 8.10 -3.32 -16.75
N TYR A 124 7.98 -1.98 -16.63
CA TYR A 124 6.68 -1.31 -16.66
C TYR A 124 6.30 -1.16 -18.13
N GLY A 125 5.34 -1.98 -18.57
CA GLY A 125 4.86 -2.00 -19.96
C GLY A 125 4.48 -0.60 -20.45
N GLU A 126 4.70 -0.37 -21.74
CA GLU A 126 4.25 0.88 -22.38
C GLU A 126 2.74 1.00 -22.25
N PRO A 127 2.20 2.17 -21.88
CA PRO A 127 0.76 2.35 -21.75
C PRO A 127 0.09 2.02 -23.09
N SER A 128 -0.91 1.13 -23.05
CA SER A 128 -1.80 0.88 -24.19
C SER A 128 -2.48 2.19 -24.56
N ARG A 129 -2.11 2.75 -25.72
CA ARG A 129 -2.72 3.93 -26.33
C ARG A 129 -4.21 3.70 -26.59
#